data_AF-A0A944JKP2-F1
#
_entry.id   AF-A0A944JKP2-F1
#
_cell.length_a   1.000
_cell.length_b   1.000
_cell.length_c   1.000
_cell.angle_alpha   90.00
_cell.angle_beta   90.00
_cell.angle_gamma   90.00
#
_symmetry.space_group_name_H-M   'P 1'
#
loop_
_entity.id
_entity.type
_entity.pdbx_description
1 polymer ?
#
loop_
_entity_poly.entity_id
_entity_poly.type
_entity_poly.pdbx_seq_one_letter_code
_entity_poly.pdbx_strand_id
1 'polypeptide(L)' 'MADLVVADIADVSVARLHGHACWDCGAVEDVLIPAGEAIVAGFSVTWPIVKCSRHAEGGSGR' A
#
# COMPACT_ATOMS: atom_id res chain seq x y z
N MET A 1 -8.41 -14.37 -4.39
CA MET A 1 -8.79 -13.21 -5.24
C MET A 1 -8.15 -12.01 -4.57
N ALA A 2 -7.14 -11.41 -5.19
CA ALA A 2 -6.49 -10.23 -4.62
C ALA A 2 -7.43 -9.03 -4.83
N ASP A 3 -7.78 -8.36 -3.73
CA ASP A 3 -8.56 -7.12 -3.78
C ASP A 3 -7.72 -6.04 -4.47
N LEU A 4 -8.22 -5.55 -5.61
CA LEU A 4 -7.55 -4.48 -6.34
C LEU A 4 -7.93 -3.13 -5.73
N VAL A 5 -6.98 -2.48 -5.07
CA VAL A 5 -7.17 -1.12 -4.56
C VAL A 5 -6.86 -0.12 -5.67
N VAL A 6 -7.81 0.79 -5.95
CA VAL A 6 -7.64 1.92 -6.88
C VAL A 6 -7.48 3.22 -6.09
N ALA A 7 -6.34 3.88 -6.22
CA ALA A 7 -6.03 5.16 -5.55
C ALA A 7 -5.68 6.26 -6.56
N ASP A 8 -5.83 7.53 -6.16
CA ASP A 8 -5.37 8.69 -6.94
C ASP A 8 -3.90 9.00 -6.63
N ILE A 9 -3.11 9.43 -7.63
CA ILE A 9 -1.69 9.70 -7.42
C ILE A 9 -1.42 10.92 -6.55
N ALA A 10 -2.32 11.91 -6.51
CA ALA A 10 -2.14 13.07 -5.65
C ALA A 10 -2.16 12.71 -4.16
N ASP A 11 -2.81 11.59 -3.81
CA ASP A 11 -2.99 11.13 -2.42
C ASP A 11 -1.97 10.07 -1.98
N VAL A 12 -1.23 9.47 -2.93
CA VAL A 12 -0.25 8.41 -2.65
C VAL A 12 1.17 8.91 -2.89
N SER A 13 1.95 9.01 -1.81
CA SER A 13 3.36 9.38 -1.92
C SER A 13 4.17 8.32 -2.66
N VAL A 14 5.22 8.75 -3.37
CA VAL A 14 6.15 7.86 -4.08
C VAL A 14 6.70 6.77 -3.16
N ALA A 15 7.00 7.11 -1.89
CA ALA A 15 7.48 6.13 -0.92
C ALA A 15 6.48 4.96 -0.71
N ARG A 16 5.16 5.21 -0.74
CA ARG A 16 4.15 4.17 -0.63
C ARG A 16 4.05 3.32 -1.90
N LEU A 17 4.08 3.95 -3.06
CA LEU A 17 4.05 3.25 -4.36
C LEU A 17 5.18 2.24 -4.48
N HIS A 18 6.37 2.59 -4.03
CA HIS A 18 7.54 1.72 -4.14
C HIS A 18 7.74 0.77 -2.95
N GLY A 19 6.74 0.62 -2.06
CA GLY A 19 6.82 -0.29 -0.92
C GLY A 19 7.83 0.12 0.15
N HIS A 20 8.19 1.41 0.22
CA HIS A 20 9.13 1.96 1.20
C HIS A 20 8.43 2.62 2.40
N ALA A 21 7.10 2.70 2.37
CA ALA A 21 6.29 3.26 3.44
C ALA A 21 4.99 2.47 3.60
N CYS A 22 4.46 2.40 4.82
CA CYS A 22 3.16 1.81 5.07
C CYS A 22 2.08 2.51 4.23
N TRP A 23 1.28 1.72 3.53
CA TRP A 23 0.20 2.21 2.67
C TRP A 23 -0.79 3.10 3.42
N ASP A 24 -1.21 2.68 4.62
CA ASP A 24 -2.28 3.35 5.37
C ASP A 24 -1.79 4.62 6.10
N CYS A 25 -0.60 4.59 6.71
CA CYS A 25 -0.11 5.71 7.54
C CYS A 25 1.19 6.38 7.05
N GLY A 26 1.91 5.81 6.09
CA GLY A 26 3.17 6.36 5.58
C GLY A 26 4.40 6.14 6.46
N ALA A 27 4.34 5.31 7.51
CA ALA A 27 5.50 4.98 8.33
C ALA A 27 6.62 4.30 7.52
N VAL A 28 7.86 4.73 7.70
CA VAL A 28 9.05 4.22 6.98
C VAL A 28 10.08 3.50 7.87
N GLU A 29 10.02 3.70 9.19
CA GLU A 29 10.98 3.14 10.15
C GLU A 29 10.48 1.84 10.83
N ASP A 30 9.25 1.42 10.52
CA ASP A 30 8.65 0.19 11.06
C ASP A 30 8.94 -1.01 10.14
N VAL A 31 8.72 -2.22 10.64
CA VAL A 31 8.75 -3.43 9.81
C VAL A 31 7.60 -3.36 8.81
N LEU A 32 7.94 -3.37 7.52
CA LEU A 32 6.99 -3.34 6.41
C LEU A 32 6.67 -4.77 5.96
N ILE A 33 5.41 -5.16 6.08
CA ILE A 33 4.89 -6.49 5.79
C ILE A 33 4.14 -6.44 4.44
N PRO A 34 4.42 -7.34 3.49
CA PRO A 34 3.67 -7.44 2.25
C PRO A 34 2.18 -7.66 2.52
N ALA A 35 1.34 -6.81 1.94
CA ALA A 35 -0.10 -6.79 2.22
C ALA A 35 -0.97 -6.81 0.95
N GLY A 36 -0.37 -6.90 -0.23
CA GLY A 36 -1.06 -6.99 -1.51
C GLY A 36 -0.45 -6.08 -2.55
N GLU A 37 -1.28 -5.66 -3.50
CA GLU A 37 -0.89 -4.86 -4.65
C GLU A 37 -1.99 -3.84 -5.00
N ALA A 38 -1.61 -2.69 -5.55
CA ALA A 38 -2.52 -1.63 -5.97
C ALA A 38 -2.28 -1.24 -7.43
N ILE A 39 -3.33 -0.82 -8.12
CA ILE A 39 -3.21 -0.07 -9.38
C ILE A 39 -3.65 1.37 -9.09
N VAL A 40 -2.80 2.33 -9.39
CA VAL A 40 -3.11 3.74 -9.20
C VAL A 40 -3.69 4.31 -10.49
N ALA A 41 -4.80 5.04 -10.36
CA ALA A 41 -5.48 5.63 -11.50
C ALA A 41 -4.53 6.52 -12.31
N GLY A 42 -4.54 6.36 -13.64
CA GLY A 42 -3.61 7.05 -14.54
C GLY A 42 -2.29 6.29 -14.79
N PHE A 43 -2.06 5.17 -14.12
CA PHE A 43 -0.90 4.31 -14.35
C PHE A 43 -1.33 2.90 -14.75
N SER A 44 -0.58 2.29 -15.67
CA SER A 44 -0.78 0.91 -16.13
C SER A 44 0.13 -0.09 -15.40
N VAL A 45 0.72 0.32 -14.28
CA VAL A 45 1.67 -0.48 -13.50
C VAL A 45 1.07 -0.80 -12.14
N THR A 46 1.34 -2.02 -11.68
CA THR A 46 0.97 -2.50 -10.36
C THR A 46 2.06 -2.16 -9.35
N TRP A 47 1.64 -1.71 -8.18
CA TRP A 47 2.51 -1.26 -7.09
C TRP A 47 2.37 -2.19 -5.89
N PRO A 48 3.46 -2.55 -5.19
CA PRO A 48 3.37 -3.33 -3.98
C PRO A 48 2.72 -2.52 -2.86
N ILE A 49 1.74 -3.12 -2.19
CA ILE A 49 1.21 -2.60 -0.92
C ILE A 49 1.99 -3.27 0.20
N VAL A 50 2.61 -2.44 1.03
CA VAL A 50 3.19 -2.87 2.30
C VAL A 50 2.50 -2.15 3.45
N LYS A 51 2.37 -2.83 4.59
CA LYS A 51 1.78 -2.26 5.81
C LYS A 51 2.74 -2.43 6.98
N CYS A 52 2.77 -1.45 7.88
CA CYS A 52 3.51 -1.64 9.12
C CYS A 52 2.82 -2.68 10.00
N SER A 53 3.54 -3.23 10.98
CA SER A 53 3.04 -4.20 11.96
C SER A 53 1.63 -3.86 12.49
N ARG A 54 1.41 -2.61 12.90
CA ARG A 54 0.11 -2.10 13.37
C ARG A 54 -1.05 -2.28 12.37
N HIS A 55 -0.79 -2.10 11.08
CA HIS A 55 -1.83 -2.16 10.04
C HIS A 55 -1.88 -3.50 9.31
N ALA A 56 -0.85 -4.34 9.45
CA ALA A 56 -0.82 -5.68 8.88
C ALA A 56 -1.80 -6.63 9.61
N GLU A 57 -1.91 -6.50 10.94
CA GLU A 57 -2.78 -7.37 11.75
C GLU A 57 -4.28 -7.04 11.63
N GLY A 58 -4.63 -5.88 11.07
CA GLY A 58 -6.03 -5.49 10.79
C GLY A 58 -6.53 -5.83 9.39
N GLY A 59 -5.69 -6.42 8.54
CA GLY A 59 -5.93 -6.61 7.11
C GLY A 59 -6.63 -7.92 6.73
N SER A 60 -7.87 -8.13 7.18
CA SER A 60 -8.81 -9.03 6.48
C SER A 60 -10.23 -8.52 6.66
N GLY A 61 -10.75 -7.89 5.60
CA GLY A 61 -12.18 -7.65 5.41
C GLY A 61 -12.75 -6.40 6.08
N ARG A 62 -12.95 -5.35 5.28
CA ARG A 62 -14.24 -4.67 5.18
C ARG A 62 -14.35 -3.88 3.90
#